data_AF-R6CXH0-F1
#
_entry.id   AF-R6CXH0-F1
#
_cell.length_a   1.000
_cell.length_b   1.000
_cell.length_c   1.000
_cell.angle_alpha   90.00
_cell.angle_beta   90.00
_cell.angle_gamma   90.00
#
_symmetry.space_group_name_H-M   'P 1'
#
loop_
_entity.id
_entity.type
_entity.pdbx_description
1 polymer ?
#
loop_
_entity_poly.entity_id
_entity_poly.type
_entity_poly.pdbx_seq_one_letter_code
_entity_poly.pdbx_strand_id
1 'polypeptide(L)' 'MGNIRGRITDTEKQALPGATVMIEDLHTGVTSDINGYYSLPNLKPGTYKVKITYVGYFRLAH' A
#
# COMPACT_ATOMS: atom_id res chain seq x y z
N MET A 1 -11.79 -2.69 15.45
CA MET A 1 -10.47 -2.59 14.77
C MET A 1 -10.71 -2.19 13.33
N GLY A 2 -9.89 -1.28 12.80
CA GLY A 2 -9.96 -0.81 11.43
C GLY A 2 -9.16 -1.70 10.47
N ASN A 3 -9.50 -1.61 9.19
CA ASN A 3 -8.77 -2.25 8.10
C ASN A 3 -8.57 -1.20 7.00
N ILE A 4 -7.32 -1.02 6.54
CA ILE A 4 -7.02 -0.25 5.33
C ILE A 4 -6.84 -1.25 4.20
N ARG A 5 -7.69 -1.15 3.18
CA ARG A 5 -7.64 -1.98 1.98
C ARG A 5 -7.79 -1.13 0.75
N GLY A 6 -7.22 -1.58 -0.36
CA GLY A 6 -7.29 -0.88 -1.62
C GLY A 6 -6.69 -1.68 -2.75
N ARG A 7 -6.57 -1.03 -3.90
CA ARG A 7 -5.93 -1.57 -5.10
C ARG A 7 -4.87 -0.60 -5.58
N ILE A 8 -3.70 -1.13 -5.92
CA ILE A 8 -2.58 -0.36 -6.46
C ILE A 8 -2.53 -0.61 -7.96
N THR A 9 -2.58 0.49 -8.71
CA THR A 9 -2.45 0.49 -10.15
C THR A 9 -1.48 1.56 -10.60
N ASP A 10 -0.95 1.43 -11.81
CA ASP A 10 -0.22 2.50 -12.47
C ASP A 10 -1.16 3.52 -13.14
N THR A 11 -0.59 4.44 -13.93
CA THR A 11 -1.30 5.47 -14.68
C THR A 11 -2.19 4.92 -15.80
N GLU A 12 -1.89 3.71 -16.30
CA GLU A 12 -2.69 3.00 -17.30
C GLU A 12 -3.76 2.10 -16.68
N LYS A 13 -3.91 2.14 -15.34
CA LYS A 13 -4.81 1.30 -14.55
C LYS A 13 -4.43 -0.18 -14.55
N GLN A 14 -3.19 -0.50 -14.91
CA GLN A 14 -2.68 -1.86 -14.79
C GLN A 14 -2.41 -2.16 -13.32
N ALA A 15 -2.73 -3.38 -12.89
CA ALA A 15 -2.45 -3.82 -11.53
C ALA A 15 -0.93 -3.85 -11.31
N LEU A 16 -0.51 -3.48 -10.10
CA LEU A 16 0.88 -3.62 -9.66
C LEU A 16 0.99 -4.70 -8.59
N PRO A 17 1.17 -5.98 -8.97
CA PRO A 17 1.50 -7.05 -8.02
C PRO A 17 2.86 -6.84 -7.39
N GLY A 18 3.02 -7.16 -6.11
CA GLY A 18 4.32 -7.01 -5.46
C GLY A 18 4.61 -5.59 -4.94
N ALA A 19 3.67 -4.65 -5.09
CA ALA A 19 3.79 -3.33 -4.49
C ALA A 19 3.67 -3.42 -2.97
N THR A 20 4.61 -2.81 -2.27
CA THR A 20 4.65 -2.79 -0.80
C THR A 20 3.89 -1.59 -0.29
N VAL A 21 2.98 -1.81 0.64
CA VAL A 21 2.25 -0.79 1.41
C VAL A 21 2.72 -0.85 2.84
N MET A 22 3.35 0.21 3.33
CA MET A 22 3.92 0.28 4.66
C MET A 22 3.32 1.43 5.46
N ILE A 23 3.01 1.17 6.73
CA ILE A 23 2.67 2.19 7.72
C ILE A 23 3.94 2.45 8.52
N GLU A 24 4.56 3.61 8.29
CA GLU A 24 5.88 3.92 8.86
C GLU A 24 5.86 3.93 10.38
N ASP A 25 4.84 4.56 10.98
CA ASP A 25 4.71 4.72 12.44
C ASP A 25 4.52 3.38 13.19
N LEU A 26 4.04 2.36 12.48
CA LEU A 26 3.76 1.03 13.04
C LEU A 26 4.79 -0.02 12.62
N HIS A 27 5.76 0.35 11.77
CA HIS A 27 6.73 -0.58 11.17
C HIS A 27 6.08 -1.85 10.60
N THR A 28 4.87 -1.72 10.05
CA THR A 28 4.10 -2.85 9.50
C THR A 28 3.71 -2.57 8.07
N GLY A 29 3.63 -3.62 7.26
CA GLY A 29 3.29 -3.49 5.86
C GLY A 29 2.79 -4.79 5.25
N VAL A 30 2.22 -4.67 4.07
CA VAL A 30 1.73 -5.78 3.26
C VAL A 30 2.16 -5.58 1.81
N THR A 31 2.16 -6.67 1.06
CA THR A 31 2.41 -6.64 -0.38
C THR A 31 1.10 -6.86 -1.13
N SER A 32 0.91 -6.18 -2.25
CA SER A 32 -0.25 -6.38 -3.12
C SER A 32 -0.21 -7.73 -3.84
N ASP A 33 -1.39 -8.31 -4.05
CA ASP A 33 -1.57 -9.56 -4.78
C ASP A 33 -1.46 -9.38 -6.32
N ILE A 34 -1.68 -10.48 -7.07
CA ILE A 34 -1.63 -10.50 -8.54
C ILE A 34 -2.62 -9.54 -9.22
N ASN A 35 -3.66 -9.10 -8.52
CA ASN A 35 -4.65 -8.16 -9.02
C ASN A 35 -4.41 -6.73 -8.49
N GLY A 36 -3.33 -6.52 -7.74
CA GLY A 36 -2.93 -5.26 -7.12
C GLY A 36 -3.65 -4.97 -5.81
N TYR A 37 -4.43 -5.90 -5.24
CA TYR A 37 -5.16 -5.67 -3.99
C TYR A 37 -4.28 -5.86 -2.77
N TYR A 38 -4.51 -5.05 -1.74
CA TYR A 38 -3.85 -5.17 -0.45
C TYR A 38 -4.85 -4.96 0.71
N SER A 39 -4.51 -5.47 1.89
CA SER A 39 -5.32 -5.36 3.10
C SER A 39 -4.44 -5.34 4.35
N LEU A 40 -4.58 -4.29 5.16
CA LEU A 40 -3.91 -4.07 6.44
C LEU A 40 -4.95 -4.11 7.56
N PRO A 41 -5.21 -5.29 8.17
CA PRO A 41 -6.14 -5.42 9.28
C PRO A 41 -5.54 -4.94 10.61
N ASN A 42 -6.38 -4.95 11.66
CA ASN A 42 -5.97 -4.77 13.06
C ASN A 42 -5.40 -3.38 13.40
N LEU A 43 -5.81 -2.35 12.67
CA LEU A 43 -5.40 -0.98 12.95
C LEU A 43 -6.29 -0.37 14.03
N LYS A 44 -5.67 0.33 14.98
CA LYS A 44 -6.41 1.15 15.95
C LYS A 44 -6.94 2.39 15.21
N PRO A 45 -8.06 2.99 15.63
CA PRO A 45 -8.49 4.27 15.08
C PRO A 45 -7.39 5.32 15.26
N GLY A 46 -7.07 6.05 14.19
CA GLY A 46 -6.01 7.04 14.17
C GLY A 46 -5.64 7.46 12.75
N THR A 47 -4.73 8.42 12.65
CA THR A 47 -4.15 8.86 11.38
C THR A 47 -2.82 8.15 11.19
N TYR A 48 -2.62 7.56 10.01
CA TYR A 48 -1.42 6.82 9.66
C TYR A 48 -0.79 7.39 8.40
N LYS A 49 0.52 7.54 8.38
CA LYS A 49 1.26 7.79 7.14
C LYS A 49 1.50 6.47 6.42
N VAL A 50 0.92 6.34 5.22
CA VAL A 50 1.09 5.18 4.37
C VAL A 50 2.09 5.50 3.27
N LYS A 51 3.10 4.67 3.14
CA LYS A 51 4.11 4.72 2.09
C LYS A 51 3.93 3.53 1.17
N ILE A 52 3.86 3.80 -0.14
CA ILE A 52 3.78 2.78 -1.17
C ILE A 52 5.09 2.77 -1.93
N THR A 53 5.69 1.60 -2.10
CA THR A 53 6.91 1.40 -2.89
C THR A 53 6.74 0.22 -3.82
N TYR A 54 7.30 0.30 -5.01
CA TYR A 54 7.30 -0.78 -5.98
C TYR A 54 8.59 -0.72 -6.78
N VAL A 55 9.20 -1.89 -7.06
CA VAL A 55 10.49 -1.94 -7.75
C VAL A 55 10.35 -1.36 -9.15
N GLY A 56 11.28 -0.48 -9.53
CA GLY A 56 11.23 0.23 -10.82
C GLY A 56 10.31 1.46 -10.82
N TYR A 57 9.59 1.73 -9.74
CA TYR A 57 8.75 2.91 -9.59
C TYR A 57 9.30 3.79 -8.47
N PHE A 58 9.48 5.07 -8.79
CA PHE A 58 9.86 6.07 -7.81
C PHE A 58 8.62 6.84 -7.40
N ARG A 59 8.49 7.12 -6.10
CA ARG A 59 7.49 8.06 -5.62
C ARG A 59 7.75 9.40 -6.31
N LEU A 60 6.76 9.88 -7.06
CA LEU A 60 6.79 11.24 -7.56
C LEU A 60 6.77 12.16 -6.33
N ALA A 61 7.90 12.80 -6.01
CA ALA A 61 7.95 13.84 -5.01
C ALA A 61 7.45 15.13 -5.68
N HIS A 62 6.34 15.68 -5.19
CA HIS A 62 5.91 17.03 -5.48
C HIS A 62 6.08 17.87 -4.22
#